data_AF-A0A8T6VD71-F1
#
_entry.id   AF-A0A8T6VD71-F1
#
_cell.length_a   1.000
_cell.length_b   1.000
_cell.length_c   1.000
_cell.angle_alpha   90.00
_cell.angle_beta   90.00
_cell.angle_gamma   90.00
#
_symmetry.space_group_name_H-M   'P 1'
#
loop_
_entity.id
_entity.type
_entity.pdbx_description
1 polymer ?
#
loop_
_entity_poly.entity_id
_entity_poly.type
_entity_poly.pdbx_seq_one_letter_code
_entity_poly.pdbx_strand_id
1 'polypeptide(L)'
;MPHVVLNGDVRLRDVFDRLKPVTRREENLILRTLKKYIDDEEQSILTEALVIEKGNKAAFLALLSRREDGFVVRIYPGSSVEKTDGVKRVLAEIAKQLLDTFPDLKVGKTNLQDFL
;
A
#
# COMPACT_ATOMS: atom_id res chain seq x y z
N MET A 1 -13.02 4.19 2.80
CA MET A 1 -11.56 4.26 3.03
C MET A 1 -10.86 3.74 1.77
N PRO A 2 -9.84 4.42 1.23
CA PRO A 2 -9.05 3.93 0.12
C PRO A 2 -8.46 2.54 0.42
N HIS A 3 -8.69 1.57 -0.46
CA HIS A 3 -8.18 0.21 -0.27
C HIS A 3 -8.06 -0.56 -1.60
N VAL A 4 -7.16 -1.53 -1.60
CA VAL A 4 -7.05 -2.58 -2.62
C VAL A 4 -7.06 -3.94 -1.93
N VAL A 5 -8.03 -4.79 -2.26
CA VAL A 5 -7.96 -6.21 -1.91
C VAL A 5 -7.11 -6.93 -2.95
N LEU A 6 -6.21 -7.79 -2.48
CA LEU A 6 -5.44 -8.72 -3.28
C LEU A 6 -5.80 -10.13 -2.84
N ASN A 7 -6.38 -10.89 -3.75
CA ASN A 7 -6.79 -12.28 -3.53
C ASN A 7 -5.67 -13.22 -3.96
N GLY A 8 -5.44 -14.30 -3.21
CA GLY A 8 -4.41 -15.30 -3.50
C GLY A 8 -3.76 -15.81 -2.22
N ASP A 9 -3.02 -16.91 -2.33
CA ASP A 9 -2.34 -17.53 -1.19
C ASP A 9 -0.85 -17.15 -1.20
N VAL A 10 -0.51 -16.07 -0.49
CA VAL A 10 0.87 -15.63 -0.30
C VAL A 10 1.09 -15.29 1.16
N ARG A 11 2.18 -15.78 1.74
CA ARG A 11 2.54 -15.51 3.14
C ARG A 11 2.97 -14.04 3.28
N LEU A 12 2.52 -13.38 4.35
CA LEU A 12 2.89 -11.99 4.62
C LEU A 12 4.40 -11.82 4.87
N ARG A 13 5.12 -12.81 5.39
CA ARG A 13 6.58 -12.77 5.47
C ARG A 13 7.24 -12.62 4.10
N ASP A 14 6.79 -13.39 3.10
CA ASP A 14 7.33 -13.30 1.74
C ASP A 14 7.03 -11.92 1.12
N VAL A 15 5.82 -11.40 1.36
CA VAL A 15 5.45 -10.02 1.00
C VAL A 15 6.39 -9.02 1.67
N PHE A 16 6.61 -9.14 2.98
CA PHE A 16 7.49 -8.26 3.73
C PHE A 16 8.90 -8.26 3.17
N ASP A 17 9.48 -9.42 2.90
CA ASP A 17 10.86 -9.52 2.41
C ASP A 17 11.02 -8.91 1.01
N ARG A 18 10.03 -9.10 0.13
CA ARG A 18 10.08 -8.62 -1.25
C ARG A 18 9.56 -7.21 -1.48
N LEU A 19 8.78 -6.65 -0.56
CA LEU A 19 8.24 -5.30 -0.68
C LEU A 19 9.36 -4.24 -0.67
N LYS A 20 9.61 -3.60 -1.80
CA LYS A 20 10.59 -2.53 -1.97
C LYS A 20 9.97 -1.16 -1.71
N PRO A 21 10.77 -0.18 -1.28
CA PRO A 21 10.32 1.20 -1.16
C PRO A 21 9.77 1.73 -2.50
N VAL A 22 8.56 2.28 -2.49
CA VAL A 22 8.04 3.10 -3.59
C VAL A 22 8.82 4.41 -3.59
N THR A 23 9.30 4.85 -4.73
CA THR A 23 9.83 6.21 -4.91
C THR A 23 9.47 6.68 -6.31
N ARG A 24 8.56 7.65 -6.38
CA ARG A 24 8.21 8.36 -7.62
C ARG A 24 8.33 9.85 -7.43
N ARG A 25 8.83 10.54 -8.45
CA ARG A 25 8.96 11.98 -8.50
C ARG A 25 8.53 12.46 -9.87
N GLU A 26 7.45 13.23 -9.89
CA GLU A 26 6.91 13.97 -11.03
C GLU A 26 6.93 15.47 -10.67
N GLU A 27 6.65 16.34 -11.64
CA GLU A 27 6.77 17.80 -11.48
C GLU A 27 6.09 18.36 -10.21
N ASN A 28 4.89 17.85 -9.89
CA ASN A 28 4.10 18.30 -8.74
C ASN A 28 3.70 17.18 -7.78
N LEU A 29 4.38 16.02 -7.86
CA LEU A 29 4.05 14.85 -7.06
C LEU A 29 5.32 14.11 -6.64
N ILE A 30 5.46 13.88 -5.33
CA ILE A 30 6.46 12.98 -4.77
C ILE A 30 5.72 11.92 -3.98
N LEU A 31 5.95 10.66 -4.30
CA LEU A 31 5.45 9.50 -3.57
C LEU A 31 6.65 8.73 -3.03
N ARG A 32 6.70 8.49 -1.72
CA ARG A 32 7.70 7.60 -1.12
C ARG A 32 7.08 6.70 -0.07
N THR A 33 7.49 5.43 -0.04
CA THR A 33 7.42 4.64 1.18
C THR A 33 8.79 4.56 1.82
N LEU A 34 8.83 4.50 3.15
CA LEU A 34 10.06 4.55 3.94
C LEU A 34 10.29 3.20 4.62
N LYS A 35 10.23 3.16 5.95
CA LYS A 35 10.40 1.93 6.71
C LYS A 35 9.15 1.06 6.62
N LYS A 36 9.37 -0.25 6.67
CA LYS A 36 8.33 -1.27 6.81
C LYS A 36 8.56 -2.07 8.08
N TYR A 37 7.48 -2.49 8.72
CA TYR A 37 7.45 -3.29 9.93
C TYR A 37 6.43 -4.41 9.74
N ILE A 38 6.67 -5.57 10.33
CA ILE A 38 5.74 -6.70 10.36
C ILE A 38 5.48 -7.04 11.82
N ASP A 39 4.25 -7.42 12.15
CA ASP A 39 3.93 -7.91 13.50
C ASP A 39 4.50 -9.32 13.74
N ASP A 40 4.60 -9.70 15.02
CA ASP A 40 5.22 -10.97 15.43
C ASP A 40 4.43 -12.19 14.96
N GLU A 41 3.11 -12.03 14.77
CA GLU A 41 2.21 -13.08 14.25
C GLU A 41 2.15 -13.13 12.72
N GLU A 42 2.88 -12.26 12.02
CA GLU A 42 2.87 -12.14 10.56
C GLU A 42 1.47 -11.96 9.95
N GLN A 43 0.58 -11.26 10.67
CA GLN A 43 -0.78 -10.92 10.23
C GLN A 43 -0.86 -9.54 9.58
N SER A 44 0.13 -8.68 9.80
CA SER A 44 0.14 -7.35 9.21
C SER A 44 1.52 -6.75 8.95
N ILE A 45 1.60 -5.93 7.91
CA ILE A 45 2.75 -5.09 7.59
C ILE A 45 2.31 -3.62 7.64
N LEU A 46 3.07 -2.81 8.37
CA LEU A 46 2.97 -1.36 8.33
C LEU A 46 4.09 -0.81 7.46
N THR A 47 3.78 0.10 6.55
CA THR A 47 4.78 0.86 5.80
C THR A 47 4.53 2.36 5.97
N GLU A 48 5.57 3.10 6.33
CA GLU A 48 5.54 4.55 6.38
C GLU A 48 5.43 5.12 4.96
N ALA A 49 4.53 6.08 4.75
CA ALA A 49 4.30 6.73 3.47
C ALA A 49 4.42 8.25 3.59
N LEU A 50 5.05 8.86 2.59
CA LEU A 50 5.18 10.30 2.42
C LEU A 50 4.69 10.68 1.02
N VAL A 51 3.76 11.61 0.97
CA VAL A 51 3.23 12.20 -0.26
C VAL A 51 3.46 13.70 -0.20
N ILE A 52 3.99 14.28 -1.27
CA ILE A 52 4.00 15.73 -1.49
C ILE A 52 3.28 15.98 -2.80
N GLU A 53 2.12 16.62 -2.75
CA GLU A 53 1.25 16.87 -3.90
C GLU A 53 0.91 18.36 -3.97
N LYS A 54 1.34 19.03 -5.06
CA LYS A 54 1.15 20.49 -5.25
C LYS A 54 1.59 21.32 -4.03
N GLY A 55 2.71 20.93 -3.41
CA GLY A 55 3.26 21.57 -2.22
C GLY A 55 2.67 21.11 -0.88
N ASN A 56 1.58 20.35 -0.87
CA ASN A 56 0.98 19.83 0.35
C ASN A 56 1.63 18.50 0.76
N LYS A 57 2.14 18.43 2.00
CA LYS A 57 2.77 17.24 2.55
C LYS A 57 1.75 16.42 3.35
N ALA A 58 1.63 15.14 3.03
CA ALA A 58 0.90 14.14 3.80
C ALA A 58 1.83 13.00 4.21
N ALA A 59 1.82 12.64 5.50
CA ALA A 59 2.53 11.49 6.02
C ALA A 59 1.54 10.57 6.75
N PHE A 60 1.62 9.27 6.48
CA PHE A 60 0.69 8.28 7.04
C PHE A 60 1.31 6.89 7.06
N LEU A 61 0.64 5.95 7.73
CA LEU A 61 0.98 4.53 7.66
C LEU A 61 0.03 3.85 6.68
N ALA A 62 0.57 3.12 5.71
CA ALA A 62 -0.19 2.15 4.95
C ALA A 62 -0.08 0.77 5.62
N LEU A 63 -1.20 0.09 5.69
CA LEU A 63 -1.38 -1.21 6.33
C LEU A 63 -1.67 -2.25 5.24
N LEU A 64 -0.90 -3.32 5.24
CA LEU A 64 -1.21 -4.57 4.57
C LEU A 64 -1.63 -5.55 5.66
N SER A 65 -2.87 -6.04 5.65
CA SER A 65 -3.35 -6.97 6.67
C SER A 65 -3.97 -8.20 6.03
N ARG A 66 -3.72 -9.36 6.64
CA ARG A 66 -4.24 -10.65 6.18
C ARG A 66 -5.76 -10.67 6.16
N ARG A 67 -6.31 -11.43 5.22
CA ARG A 67 -7.71 -11.82 5.10
C ARG A 67 -7.77 -13.32 4.82
N GLU A 68 -8.94 -13.92 4.93
CA GLU A 68 -9.14 -15.35 4.64
C GLU A 68 -8.71 -15.73 3.22
N ASP A 69 -8.92 -14.83 2.25
CA ASP A 69 -8.69 -15.04 0.82
C ASP A 69 -7.49 -14.26 0.25
N GLY A 70 -6.63 -13.71 1.11
CA GLY A 70 -5.44 -12.94 0.69
C GLY A 70 -5.11 -11.82 1.67
N PHE A 71 -5.04 -10.58 1.19
CA PHE A 71 -4.77 -9.40 2.04
C PHE A 71 -5.38 -8.11 1.48
N VAL A 72 -5.40 -7.08 2.31
CA VAL A 72 -5.86 -5.74 1.93
C VAL A 72 -4.76 -4.72 2.17
N VAL A 73 -4.52 -3.87 1.17
CA VAL A 73 -3.67 -2.68 1.25
C VAL A 73 -4.58 -1.48 1.50
N ARG A 74 -4.37 -0.75 2.59
CA ARG A 74 -5.19 0.41 2.97
C ARG A 74 -4.42 1.41 3.82
N ILE A 75 -5.00 2.58 4.07
CA ILE A 75 -4.50 3.49 5.12
C ILE A 75 -4.71 2.82 6.49
N TYR A 76 -3.74 2.95 7.40
CA TYR A 76 -3.87 2.50 8.77
C TYR A 76 -5.10 3.13 9.44
N PRO A 77 -6.01 2.34 10.04
CA PRO A 77 -7.23 2.85 10.66
C PRO A 77 -6.94 3.95 11.71
N GLY A 78 -7.78 4.97 11.75
CA GLY A 78 -7.61 6.11 12.67
C GLY A 78 -6.62 7.19 12.20
N SER A 79 -5.93 6.99 11.07
CA SER A 79 -5.09 8.06 10.48
C SER A 79 -5.95 9.23 10.00
N SER A 80 -5.59 10.46 10.37
CA SER A 80 -6.28 11.69 9.99
C SER A 80 -5.85 12.26 8.63
N VAL A 81 -5.29 11.43 7.75
CA VAL A 81 -4.74 11.87 6.46
C VAL A 81 -5.86 12.12 5.44
N GLU A 82 -5.75 13.22 4.70
CA GLU A 82 -6.64 13.52 3.58
C GLU A 82 -6.44 12.48 2.47
N LYS A 83 -7.54 12.01 1.86
CA LYS A 83 -7.52 10.94 0.85
C LYS A 83 -7.30 11.52 -0.54
N THR A 84 -6.24 12.30 -0.70
CA THR A 84 -5.88 12.91 -1.98
C THR A 84 -5.48 11.85 -3.01
N ASP A 85 -5.35 12.24 -4.27
CA ASP A 85 -4.95 11.31 -5.33
C ASP A 85 -3.52 10.80 -5.11
N GLY A 86 -2.60 11.62 -4.61
CA GLY A 86 -1.28 11.15 -4.20
C GLY A 86 -1.32 10.06 -3.12
N VAL A 87 -2.21 10.18 -2.12
CA VAL A 87 -2.40 9.15 -1.07
C VAL A 87 -2.95 7.86 -1.67
N LYS A 88 -3.94 7.94 -2.56
CA LYS A 88 -4.49 6.78 -3.28
C LYS A 88 -3.43 6.10 -4.15
N ARG A 89 -2.61 6.89 -4.86
CA ARG A 89 -1.52 6.40 -5.70
C ARG A 89 -0.48 5.61 -4.91
N VAL A 90 -0.11 6.02 -3.70
CA VAL A 90 0.83 5.22 -2.88
C VAL A 90 0.27 3.81 -2.62
N LEU A 91 -1.01 3.70 -2.22
CA LEU A 91 -1.63 2.40 -1.97
C LEU A 91 -1.70 1.55 -3.24
N ALA A 92 -2.00 2.18 -4.38
CA ALA A 92 -2.03 1.52 -5.67
C ALA A 92 -0.64 1.06 -6.14
N GLU A 93 0.42 1.86 -5.93
CA GLU A 93 1.80 1.49 -6.25
C GLU A 93 2.29 0.33 -5.39
N ILE A 94 1.91 0.28 -4.10
CA ILE A 94 2.17 -0.89 -3.25
C ILE A 94 1.46 -2.11 -3.86
N ALA A 95 0.17 -2.00 -4.18
CA ALA A 95 -0.60 -3.12 -4.73
C ALA A 95 -0.05 -3.62 -6.09
N LYS A 96 0.27 -2.70 -7.00
CA LYS A 96 0.92 -2.97 -8.30
C LYS A 96 2.21 -3.76 -8.13
N GLN A 97 3.07 -3.28 -7.24
CA GLN A 97 4.34 -3.96 -6.97
C GLN A 97 4.14 -5.40 -6.51
N LEU A 98 3.11 -5.67 -5.69
CA LEU A 98 2.81 -7.03 -5.22
C LEU A 98 2.25 -7.91 -6.34
N LEU A 99 1.36 -7.38 -7.17
CA LEU A 99 0.85 -8.09 -8.35
C LEU A 99 1.98 -8.46 -9.32
N ASP A 100 2.93 -7.55 -9.54
CA ASP A 100 4.10 -7.78 -10.40
C ASP A 100 5.09 -8.80 -9.78
N THR A 101 5.12 -8.89 -8.46
CA THR A 101 6.08 -9.75 -7.71
C THR A 101 5.55 -11.15 -7.47
N PHE A 102 4.23 -11.31 -7.33
CA PHE A 102 3.58 -12.57 -6.95
C PHE A 102 2.48 -12.92 -7.97
N PRO A 103 2.77 -13.80 -8.94
CA PRO A 103 1.84 -14.18 -10.00
C PRO A 103 0.51 -14.77 -9.54
N ASP A 104 0.46 -15.31 -8.31
CA ASP A 104 -0.74 -15.91 -7.72
C ASP A 104 -1.74 -14.86 -7.21
N LEU A 105 -1.31 -13.59 -7.09
CA LEU A 105 -2.18 -12.52 -6.64
C LEU A 105 -3.05 -11.97 -7.76
N LYS A 106 -4.30 -11.67 -7.43
CA LYS A 106 -5.26 -11.00 -8.31
C LYS A 106 -5.95 -9.87 -7.59
N VAL A 107 -6.28 -8.81 -8.33
CA VAL A 107 -7.08 -7.71 -7.78
C VAL A 107 -8.47 -8.21 -7.42
N GLY A 108 -8.84 -8.04 -6.15
CA GLY A 108 -10.18 -8.27 -5.64
C GLY A 108 -11.01 -6.98 -5.61
N LYS A 109 -11.86 -6.82 -4.60
CA LYS A 109 -12.63 -5.59 -4.40
C LYS A 109 -11.70 -4.41 -4.09
N THR A 110 -11.88 -3.30 -4.78
CA THR A 110 -11.11 -2.08 -4.56
C THR A 110 -12.00 -0.86 -4.82
N ASN A 111 -11.60 0.30 -4.32
CA ASN A 111 -12.14 1.61 -4.73
C ASN A 111 -11.06 2.50 -5.35
N LEU A 112 -9.97 1.89 -5.80
CA LEU A 112 -8.78 2.51 -6.39
C LEU A 112 -8.52 1.98 -7.81
N GLN A 113 -9.54 1.50 -8.52
CA GLN A 113 -9.42 0.96 -9.88
C GLN A 113 -8.73 1.93 -10.83
N ASP A 114 -9.08 3.22 -10.74
CA ASP A 114 -8.51 4.28 -11.60
C ASP A 114 -7.01 4.55 -11.32
N PHE A 115 -6.46 3.98 -10.25
CA PHE A 115 -5.06 4.11 -9.86
C PHE A 115 -4.25 2.83 -10.07
N LEU A 116 -4.93 1.70 -10.36
CA LEU A 116 -4.33 0.38 -10.58
C LEU A 116 -3.87 0.17 -12.03
#